data_AF-A0A1X1YYK9-F1
#
_entry.id   AF-A0A1X1YYK9-F1
#
_cell.length_a   1.000
_cell.length_b   1.000
_cell.length_c   1.000
_cell.angle_alpha   90.00
_cell.angle_beta   90.00
_cell.angle_gamma   90.00
#
_symmetry.space_group_name_H-M   'P 1'
#
loop_
_entity.id
_entity.type
_entity.pdbx_description
1 polymer ?
#
loop_
_entity_poly.entity_id
_entity_poly.type
_entity_poly.pdbx_seq_one_letter_code
_entity_poly.pdbx_strand_id
1 'polypeptide(L)'
;MGPAALIPFRVDAAAFDDWISLRADTLEHDIPAPGRFARPATALGELVEEAAALGPIVGDQRLELQVIAADDDPGPGYVLIVRPRGHPDLPGLTAGWIDLTYPELADDPRAAAWTYLTTLCEQANALLPDARKVLP
;
A
#
# COMPACT_ATOMS: atom_id res chain seq x y z
N MET A 1 -19.55 26.85 -1.88
CA MET A 1 -19.31 25.41 -1.68
C MET A 1 -17.86 25.23 -1.32
N GLY A 2 -17.54 24.79 -0.10
CA GLY A 2 -16.15 24.45 0.25
C GLY A 2 -15.68 23.23 -0.55
N PRO A 3 -14.37 23.04 -0.73
CA PRO A 3 -13.86 21.87 -1.43
C PRO A 3 -14.32 20.59 -0.71
N ALA A 4 -14.83 19.62 -1.47
CA ALA A 4 -15.26 18.33 -0.95
C ALA A 4 -14.10 17.65 -0.18
N ALA A 5 -14.42 17.10 1.00
CA ALA A 5 -13.45 16.37 1.81
C ALA A 5 -12.85 15.19 1.02
N LEU A 6 -11.56 14.94 1.21
CA LEU A 6 -10.89 13.79 0.60
C LEU A 6 -11.43 12.50 1.23
N ILE A 7 -11.64 11.47 0.40
CA ILE A 7 -12.06 10.15 0.87
C ILE A 7 -10.82 9.37 1.36
N PRO A 8 -10.81 8.88 2.61
CA PRO A 8 -9.70 8.07 3.12
C PRO A 8 -9.48 6.79 2.34
N PHE A 9 -8.21 6.39 2.23
CA PHE A 9 -7.82 5.06 1.76
C PHE A 9 -8.30 4.00 2.74
N ARG A 10 -8.82 2.90 2.23
CA ARG A 10 -9.18 1.72 3.01
C ARG A 10 -9.11 0.48 2.13
N VAL A 11 -9.02 -0.67 2.78
CA VAL A 11 -9.23 -1.95 2.10
C VAL A 11 -10.73 -2.20 1.97
N ASP A 12 -11.22 -2.44 0.75
CA ASP A 12 -12.58 -2.94 0.54
C ASP A 12 -12.59 -4.44 0.84
N ALA A 13 -13.33 -4.84 1.87
CA ALA A 13 -13.36 -6.23 2.33
C ALA A 13 -13.90 -7.21 1.28
N ALA A 14 -14.91 -6.81 0.51
CA ALA A 14 -15.50 -7.68 -0.50
C ALA A 14 -14.54 -7.85 -1.68
N ALA A 15 -13.96 -6.74 -2.18
CA ALA A 15 -12.99 -6.79 -3.26
C ALA A 15 -11.69 -7.52 -2.84
N PHE A 16 -11.27 -7.36 -1.58
CA PHE A 16 -10.15 -8.11 -1.01
C PHE A 16 -10.44 -9.62 -0.97
N ASP A 17 -11.62 -10.03 -0.53
CA ASP A 17 -11.99 -11.44 -0.45
C ASP A 17 -12.02 -12.11 -1.83
N ASP A 18 -12.58 -11.43 -2.83
CA ASP A 18 -12.59 -11.88 -4.22
C ASP A 18 -11.15 -11.99 -4.76
N TRP A 19 -10.32 -10.97 -4.53
CA TRP A 19 -8.93 -10.94 -4.97
C TRP A 19 -8.07 -12.03 -4.33
N ILE A 20 -8.19 -12.25 -3.01
CA ILE A 20 -7.48 -13.32 -2.31
C ILE A 20 -7.93 -14.69 -2.82
N SER A 21 -9.21 -14.87 -3.12
CA SER A 21 -9.73 -16.13 -3.64
C SER A 21 -9.12 -16.47 -5.01
N LEU A 22 -8.84 -15.47 -5.85
CA LEU A 22 -8.14 -15.65 -7.13
C LEU A 22 -6.66 -16.00 -6.96
N ARG A 23 -6.06 -15.65 -5.82
CA ARG A 23 -4.63 -15.84 -5.50
C ARG A 23 -4.37 -17.00 -4.54
N ALA A 24 -5.37 -17.79 -4.20
CA ALA A 24 -5.26 -18.80 -3.14
C ALA A 24 -4.05 -19.73 -3.32
N ASP A 25 -3.68 -20.05 -4.56
CA ASP A 25 -2.56 -20.95 -4.89
C ASP A 25 -1.18 -20.26 -4.93
N THR A 26 -1.11 -18.93 -5.00
CA THR A 26 0.17 -18.19 -5.11
C THR A 26 0.43 -17.27 -3.91
N LEU A 27 -0.59 -16.95 -3.13
CA LEU A 27 -0.53 -15.95 -2.07
C LEU A 27 0.59 -16.24 -1.06
N GLU A 28 0.78 -17.50 -0.65
CA GLU A 28 1.86 -17.86 0.28
C GLU A 28 3.26 -17.52 -0.23
N HIS A 29 3.47 -17.53 -1.55
CA HIS A 29 4.74 -17.25 -2.20
C HIS A 29 4.93 -15.75 -2.48
N ASP A 30 3.87 -14.97 -2.44
CA ASP A 30 3.87 -13.55 -2.79
C ASP A 30 3.85 -12.64 -1.54
N ILE A 31 3.46 -13.15 -0.37
CA ILE A 31 3.38 -12.36 0.87
C ILE A 31 4.75 -12.25 1.54
N PRO A 32 5.26 -11.02 1.76
CA PRO A 32 6.53 -10.79 2.45
C PRO A 32 6.57 -11.46 3.83
N ALA A 33 7.63 -12.23 4.06
CA ALA A 33 7.88 -12.91 5.33
C ALA A 33 9.38 -12.88 5.67
N PRO A 34 9.76 -12.89 6.96
CA PRO A 34 11.16 -12.87 7.38
C PRO A 34 11.95 -14.02 6.75
N GLY A 35 13.05 -13.69 6.06
CA GLY A 35 13.94 -14.67 5.44
C GLY A 35 13.39 -15.39 4.20
N ARG A 36 12.15 -15.12 3.77
CA ARG A 36 11.56 -15.73 2.57
C ARG A 36 12.01 -15.05 1.28
N PHE A 37 12.24 -13.74 1.31
CA PHE A 37 12.60 -12.95 0.13
C PHE A 37 13.97 -12.32 0.30
N ALA A 38 14.74 -12.28 -0.79
CA ALA A 38 15.93 -11.44 -0.87
C ALA A 38 15.57 -9.93 -0.89
N ARG A 39 14.36 -9.60 -1.36
CA ARG A 39 13.86 -8.22 -1.53
C ARG A 39 12.40 -8.09 -1.05
N PRO A 40 12.15 -8.17 0.27
CA PRO A 40 10.80 -8.22 0.82
C PRO A 40 10.00 -6.92 0.64
N ALA A 41 10.64 -5.75 0.59
CA ALA A 41 9.93 -4.50 0.30
C ALA A 41 9.52 -4.41 -1.18
N THR A 42 10.30 -5.00 -2.08
CA THR A 42 9.92 -5.12 -3.50
C THR A 42 8.67 -5.97 -3.65
N ALA A 43 8.61 -7.12 -2.97
CA ALA A 43 7.41 -7.97 -2.94
C ALA A 43 6.19 -7.23 -2.35
N LEU A 44 6.38 -6.42 -1.30
CA LEU A 44 5.31 -5.57 -0.77
C LEU A 44 4.83 -4.54 -1.80
N GLY A 45 5.75 -3.91 -2.53
CA GLY A 45 5.42 -2.95 -3.58
C GLY A 45 4.55 -3.56 -4.68
N GLU A 46 4.92 -4.74 -5.15
CA GLU A 46 4.16 -5.49 -6.16
C GLU A 46 2.76 -5.88 -5.66
N LEU A 47 2.65 -6.36 -4.42
CA LEU A 47 1.37 -6.68 -3.78
C LEU A 47 0.42 -5.48 -3.75
N VAL A 48 0.97 -4.30 -3.45
CA VAL A 48 0.20 -3.06 -3.31
C VAL A 48 -0.19 -2.48 -4.65
N GLU A 49 0.72 -2.51 -5.63
CA GLU A 49 0.43 -2.09 -7.01
C GLU A 49 -0.74 -2.92 -7.57
N GLU A 50 -0.70 -4.23 -7.38
CA GLU A 50 -1.76 -5.13 -7.82
C GLU A 50 -3.07 -4.86 -7.06
N ALA A 51 -3.03 -4.73 -5.73
CA ALA A 51 -4.21 -4.42 -4.91
C ALA A 51 -4.83 -3.05 -5.25
N ALA A 52 -4.02 -2.07 -5.66
CA ALA A 52 -4.51 -0.77 -6.12
C ALA A 52 -5.09 -0.83 -7.54
N ALA A 53 -4.59 -1.72 -8.40
CA ALA A 53 -5.06 -1.90 -9.77
C ALA A 53 -6.36 -2.74 -9.83
N LEU A 54 -6.48 -3.78 -9.00
CA LEU A 54 -7.60 -4.73 -9.04
C LEU A 54 -8.77 -4.33 -8.13
N GLY A 55 -8.60 -3.34 -7.26
CA GLY A 55 -9.69 -2.76 -6.45
C GLY A 55 -9.73 -3.06 -4.95
N PRO A 56 -8.93 -3.98 -4.35
CA PRO A 56 -8.87 -4.11 -2.89
C PRO A 56 -8.54 -2.81 -2.15
N ILE A 57 -7.71 -1.92 -2.71
CA ILE A 57 -7.47 -0.58 -2.14
C ILE A 57 -8.42 0.43 -2.78
N VAL A 58 -9.28 1.05 -1.97
CA VAL A 58 -10.18 2.13 -2.39
C VAL A 58 -9.87 3.42 -1.64
N GLY A 59 -10.06 4.57 -2.28
CA GLY A 59 -9.79 5.89 -1.69
C GLY A 59 -10.32 7.02 -2.57
N ASP A 60 -9.88 8.25 -2.33
CA ASP A 60 -10.23 9.38 -3.18
C ASP A 60 -9.73 9.17 -4.62
N GLN A 61 -10.62 9.28 -5.61
CA GLN A 61 -10.30 9.02 -7.01
C GLN A 61 -9.27 10.00 -7.59
N ARG A 62 -9.08 11.16 -6.95
CA ARG A 62 -8.05 12.14 -7.33
C ARG A 62 -6.66 11.73 -6.89
N LEU A 63 -6.52 10.73 -6.03
CA LEU A 63 -5.26 10.29 -5.46
C LEU A 63 -4.95 8.84 -5.83
N GLU A 64 -3.66 8.53 -5.85
CA GLU A 64 -3.13 7.19 -5.97
C GLU A 64 -2.06 6.96 -4.89
N LEU A 65 -1.90 5.69 -4.52
CA LEU A 65 -0.96 5.21 -3.52
C LEU A 65 0.12 4.42 -4.24
N GLN A 66 1.38 4.78 -4.01
CA GLN A 66 2.54 4.04 -4.52
C GLN A 66 3.47 3.67 -3.35
N VAL A 67 4.03 2.47 -3.41
CA VAL A 67 5.11 2.02 -2.52
C VAL A 67 6.38 1.89 -3.35
N ILE A 68 7.42 2.61 -2.96
CA ILE A 68 8.77 2.46 -3.55
C ILE A 68 9.59 1.63 -2.57
N ALA A 69 10.01 0.44 -3.02
CA ALA A 69 10.85 -0.45 -2.24
C ALA A 69 12.26 0.13 -2.03
N ALA A 70 12.76 -0.01 -0.80
CA ALA A 70 14.12 0.35 -0.40
C ALA A 70 14.68 -0.79 0.47
N ASP A 71 15.10 -1.87 -0.20
CA ASP A 71 15.61 -3.09 0.45
C ASP A 71 17.09 -2.98 0.91
N ASP A 72 17.78 -1.91 0.54
CA ASP A 72 19.20 -1.66 0.86
C ASP A 72 19.40 -1.20 2.33
N ASP A 73 20.67 -1.02 2.76
CA ASP A 73 21.04 -0.56 4.10
C ASP A 73 20.21 0.67 4.57
N PRO A 74 19.64 0.67 5.80
CA PRO A 74 19.96 -0.18 6.97
C PRO A 74 19.21 -1.52 7.05
N GLY A 75 18.39 -1.86 6.06
CA GLY A 75 17.54 -3.04 6.07
C GLY A 75 16.29 -2.84 5.24
N PRO A 76 15.44 -3.87 5.12
CA PRO A 76 14.27 -3.79 4.26
C PRO A 76 13.30 -2.71 4.75
N GLY A 77 12.98 -1.78 3.86
CA GLY A 77 12.02 -0.72 4.10
C GLY A 77 11.42 -0.19 2.81
N TYR A 78 10.58 0.81 2.92
CA TYR A 78 9.89 1.38 1.76
C TYR A 78 9.55 2.85 1.97
N VAL A 79 9.27 3.54 0.87
CA VAL A 79 8.74 4.90 0.86
C VAL A 79 7.31 4.84 0.35
N LEU A 80 6.35 5.22 1.20
CA LEU A 80 4.95 5.35 0.81
C LEU A 80 4.71 6.75 0.23
N ILE A 81 4.10 6.81 -0.95
CA ILE A 81 3.82 8.06 -1.65
C ILE A 81 2.32 8.15 -1.98
N VAL A 82 1.69 9.25 -1.56
CA VAL A 82 0.34 9.65 -1.97
C VAL A 82 0.46 10.81 -2.96
N ARG A 83 -0.04 10.64 -4.18
CA ARG A 83 0.07 11.68 -5.22
C ARG A 83 -1.22 11.83 -6.02
N PRO A 84 -1.37 12.92 -6.81
CA PRO A 84 -2.50 13.05 -7.72
C PRO A 84 -2.49 11.95 -8.79
N ARG A 85 -3.64 11.28 -8.94
CA ARG A 85 -3.79 10.16 -9.86
C ARG A 85 -3.53 10.57 -11.30
N GLY A 86 -2.72 9.80 -12.02
CA GLY A 86 -2.42 10.06 -13.43
C GLY A 86 -1.49 11.26 -13.67
N HIS A 87 -0.88 11.81 -12.62
CA HIS A 87 0.08 12.92 -12.72
C HIS A 87 1.42 12.54 -12.07
N PRO A 88 2.21 11.65 -12.71
CA PRO A 88 3.48 11.19 -12.16
C PRO A 88 4.53 12.32 -12.03
N ASP A 89 4.37 13.40 -12.80
CA ASP A 89 5.27 14.56 -12.77
C ASP A 89 4.98 15.53 -11.62
N LEU A 90 3.86 15.37 -10.89
CA LEU A 90 3.53 16.20 -9.74
C LEU A 90 4.16 15.66 -8.45
N PRO A 91 4.54 16.56 -7.51
CA PRO A 91 5.12 16.13 -6.24
C PRO A 91 4.11 15.27 -5.45
N GLY A 92 4.56 14.11 -4.99
CA GLY A 92 3.82 13.26 -4.07
C GLY A 92 4.13 13.61 -2.60
N LEU A 93 3.20 13.30 -1.71
CA LEU A 93 3.42 13.34 -0.27
C LEU A 93 3.99 12.03 0.23
N THR A 94 4.95 12.13 1.14
CA THR A 94 5.54 10.97 1.81
C THR A 94 5.97 11.34 3.22
N ALA A 95 5.96 10.37 4.13
CA ALA A 95 6.57 10.49 5.46
C ALA A 95 8.08 10.19 5.44
N GLY A 96 8.65 9.88 4.27
CA GLY A 96 10.02 9.40 4.12
C GLY A 96 10.09 7.87 4.13
N TRP A 97 11.27 7.35 4.48
CA TRP A 97 11.54 5.92 4.58
C TRP A 97 10.89 5.32 5.82
N ILE A 98 10.33 4.13 5.67
CA ILE A 98 9.61 3.36 6.69
C ILE A 98 10.21 1.97 6.76
N ASP A 99 10.62 1.54 7.96
CA ASP A 99 11.05 0.15 8.22
C ASP A 99 9.95 -0.85 7.82
N LEU A 100 10.33 -1.89 7.09
CA LEU A 100 9.40 -2.98 6.79
C LEU A 100 9.19 -3.82 8.05
N THR A 101 7.97 -3.76 8.58
CA THR A 101 7.53 -4.63 9.65
C THR A 101 6.76 -5.82 9.08
N TYR A 102 6.88 -6.97 9.73
CA TYR A 102 6.19 -8.20 9.32
C TYR A 102 5.02 -8.46 10.28
N PRO A 103 3.82 -8.78 9.78
CA PRO A 103 2.71 -9.21 10.61
C PRO A 103 3.11 -10.44 11.45
N GLU A 104 2.69 -10.49 12.71
CA GLU A 104 2.90 -11.68 13.57
C GLU A 104 2.17 -12.92 13.03
N LEU A 105 1.12 -12.72 12.23
CA LEU A 105 0.27 -13.76 11.63
C LEU A 105 0.86 -14.35 10.34
N ALA A 106 2.19 -14.41 10.20
CA ALA A 106 2.86 -14.86 8.98
C ALA A 106 2.45 -16.28 8.50
N ASP A 107 1.82 -17.07 9.37
CA ASP A 107 1.27 -18.40 9.05
C ASP A 107 -0.07 -18.36 8.29
N ASP A 108 -0.79 -17.23 8.29
CA ASP A 108 -1.99 -17.01 7.47
C ASP A 108 -1.70 -15.93 6.42
N PRO A 109 -1.38 -16.33 5.16
CA PRO A 109 -1.08 -15.39 4.08
C PRO A 109 -2.20 -14.38 3.83
N ARG A 110 -3.46 -14.75 4.04
CA ARG A 110 -4.59 -13.83 3.91
C ARG A 110 -4.58 -12.78 5.00
N ALA A 111 -4.40 -13.18 6.26
CA ALA A 111 -4.34 -12.24 7.38
C ALA A 111 -3.12 -11.30 7.27
N ALA A 112 -1.99 -11.82 6.80
CA ALA A 112 -0.80 -11.02 6.55
C ALA A 112 -1.03 -10.01 5.42
N ALA A 113 -1.59 -10.42 4.28
CA ALA A 113 -1.97 -9.52 3.18
C ALA A 113 -2.90 -8.40 3.66
N TRP A 114 -3.94 -8.76 4.43
CA TRP A 114 -4.87 -7.80 5.01
C TRP A 114 -4.13 -6.76 5.86
N THR A 115 -3.29 -7.24 6.78
CA THR A 115 -2.53 -6.38 7.71
C THR A 115 -1.61 -5.41 6.97
N TYR A 116 -0.91 -5.88 5.93
CA TYR A 116 -0.08 -5.01 5.09
C TYR A 116 -0.90 -3.89 4.44
N LEU A 117 -1.99 -4.25 3.75
CA LEU A 117 -2.81 -3.29 3.01
C LEU A 117 -3.49 -2.28 3.95
N THR A 118 -3.99 -2.73 5.12
CA THR A 118 -4.60 -1.82 6.10
C THR A 118 -3.57 -0.86 6.69
N THR A 119 -2.38 -1.36 7.04
CA THR A 119 -1.29 -0.53 7.59
C THR A 119 -0.86 0.54 6.60
N LEU A 120 -0.73 0.20 5.32
CA LEU A 120 -0.40 1.16 4.27
C LEU A 120 -1.51 2.19 4.05
N CYS A 121 -2.78 1.78 4.11
CA CYS A 121 -3.91 2.71 4.06
C CYS A 121 -3.88 3.69 5.25
N GLU A 122 -3.59 3.22 6.46
CA GLU A 122 -3.46 4.07 7.65
C GLU A 122 -2.32 5.08 7.51
N GLN A 123 -1.15 4.62 7.06
CA GLN A 123 -0.01 5.48 6.78
C GLN A 123 -0.31 6.53 5.70
N ALA A 124 -1.02 6.14 4.63
CA ALA A 124 -1.45 7.06 3.58
C ALA A 124 -2.47 8.08 4.10
N ASN A 125 -3.39 7.64 4.97
CA ASN A 125 -4.40 8.49 5.58
C ASN A 125 -3.79 9.56 6.50
N ALA A 126 -2.66 9.27 7.15
CA ALA A 126 -1.92 10.25 7.92
C ALA A 126 -1.40 11.42 7.04
N LEU A 127 -1.22 11.21 5.74
CA LEU A 127 -0.77 12.23 4.77
C LEU A 127 -1.93 13.03 4.15
N LEU A 128 -3.18 12.56 4.26
CA LEU A 128 -4.34 13.21 3.65
C LEU A 128 -4.64 14.65 4.10
N PRO A 129 -4.40 15.05 5.37
CA PRO A 129 -4.57 16.45 5.77
C PRO A 129 -3.72 17.41 4.92
N ASP A 130 -2.56 16.94 4.46
CA ASP A 130 -1.63 17.69 3.62
C ASP A 130 -1.86 17.48 2.11
N ALA A 131 -2.63 16.46 1.70
CA ALA A 131 -2.84 16.11 0.29
C ALA A 131 -3.45 17.24 -0.56
N ARG A 132 -4.11 18.21 0.07
CA ARG A 132 -4.55 19.44 -0.59
C ARG A 132 -3.41 20.30 -1.16
N LYS A 133 -2.19 20.15 -0.65
CA LYS A 133 -1.01 20.90 -1.11
C LYS A 133 -0.48 20.40 -2.45
N VAL A 134 -0.81 19.17 -2.82
CA VAL A 134 -0.28 18.50 -4.03
C VAL A 134 -1.34 18.29 -5.11
N LEU A 135 -2.62 18.48 -4.77
CA LEU A 135 -3.71 18.44 -5.74
C LEU A 135 -3.73 19.73 -6.59
N PRO A 136 -3.95 19.62 -7.91
CA PRO A 136 -4.09 20.77 -8.80
C PRO A 136 -5.38 21.57 -8.58
#